data_AF-A0A915YPQ5-F1
#
_entry.id   AF-A0A915YPQ5-F1
#
_cell.length_a   1.000
_cell.length_b   1.000
_cell.length_c   1.000
_cell.angle_alpha   90.00
_cell.angle_beta   90.00
_cell.angle_gamma   90.00
#
_symmetry.space_group_name_H-M   'P 1'
#
loop_
_entity.id
_entity.type
_entity.pdbx_description
1 polymer ?
#
loop_
_entity_poly.entity_id
_entity_poly.type
_entity_poly.pdbx_seq_one_letter_code
_entity_poly.pdbx_strand_id
1 'polypeptide(L)'
;MLENIISEWIRCINKHYEINRDGNYKYEVFDIDNQLKNDMFEFVEANKALWQEQASTSIIQSHSQAYYTSRSLTEILAKEDSECLECIIEN
;
A
#
# COMPACT_ATOMS: atom_id res chain seq x y z
N MET A 1 -14.66 3.14 22.52
CA MET A 1 -13.83 1.91 22.56
C MET A 1 -12.50 2.17 21.86
N LEU A 2 -12.48 2.48 20.56
CA LEU A 2 -11.26 2.84 19.82
C LEU A 2 -10.52 4.06 20.42
N GLU A 3 -11.23 5.14 20.75
CA GLU A 3 -10.63 6.32 21.37
C GLU A 3 -9.93 6.03 22.72
N ASN A 4 -10.46 5.06 23.49
CA ASN A 4 -9.86 4.63 24.74
C ASN A 4 -8.55 3.86 24.50
N ILE A 5 -8.55 2.97 23.52
CA ILE A 5 -7.34 2.22 23.11
C ILE A 5 -6.26 3.18 22.62
N ILE A 6 -6.63 4.16 21.78
CA ILE A 6 -5.70 5.18 21.26
C ILE A 6 -5.14 6.04 22.42
N SER A 7 -6.00 6.46 23.35
CA SER A 7 -5.58 7.28 24.50
C SER A 7 -4.60 6.54 25.40
N GLU A 8 -4.86 5.28 25.69
CA GLU A 8 -3.97 4.44 26.50
C GLU A 8 -2.65 4.16 25.78
N TRP A 9 -2.67 3.95 24.46
CA TRP A 9 -1.46 3.79 23.66
C TRP A 9 -0.58 5.06 23.69
N ILE A 10 -1.17 6.24 23.50
CA ILE A 10 -0.47 7.53 23.60
C ILE A 10 0.16 7.70 24.99
N ARG A 11 -0.57 7.35 26.05
CA ARG A 11 -0.06 7.38 27.43
C ARG A 11 1.18 6.49 27.59
N CYS A 12 1.14 5.26 27.08
CA CYS A 12 2.27 4.33 27.14
C CYS A 12 3.49 4.85 26.37
N ILE A 13 3.31 5.46 25.19
CA ILE A 13 4.38 6.09 24.42
C ILE A 13 5.02 7.25 25.21
N ASN A 14 4.19 8.14 25.78
CA ASN A 14 4.70 9.28 26.54
C ASN A 14 5.52 8.83 27.75
N LYS A 15 5.03 7.83 28.48
CA LYS A 15 5.74 7.23 29.63
C LYS A 15 7.06 6.59 29.20
N HIS A 16 7.09 5.94 28.04
CA HIS A 16 8.34 5.40 27.48
C HIS A 16 9.37 6.52 27.24
N TYR A 17 8.99 7.62 26.60
CA TYR A 17 9.91 8.74 26.37
C TYR A 17 10.35 9.44 27.66
N GLU A 18 9.46 9.55 28.64
CA GLU A 18 9.79 10.12 29.96
C GLU A 18 10.86 9.27 30.68
N ILE A 19 10.68 7.95 30.72
CA ILE A 19 11.62 7.01 31.36
C ILE A 19 12.97 6.98 30.65
N ASN A 20 12.97 7.09 29.31
CA ASN A 20 14.17 6.95 28.48
C ASN A 20 14.88 8.29 28.18
N ARG A 21 14.44 9.38 28.81
CA ARG A 21 14.95 10.74 28.54
C ARG A 21 16.41 10.93 28.90
N ASP A 22 16.90 10.19 29.89
CA ASP A 22 18.26 10.26 30.42
C ASP A 22 19.29 9.49 29.57
N GLY A 23 18.87 8.86 28.47
CA GLY A 23 19.74 8.08 27.58
C GLY A 23 20.12 6.70 28.12
N ASN A 24 19.62 6.33 29.30
CA ASN A 24 19.76 4.97 29.83
C ASN A 24 18.55 4.15 29.36
N TYR A 25 18.60 3.73 28.10
CA TYR A 25 17.46 3.13 27.43
C TYR A 25 16.95 1.86 28.16
N LYS A 26 15.85 2.01 28.90
CA LYS A 26 15.04 0.92 29.41
C LYS A 26 13.98 0.61 28.36
N TYR A 27 14.20 -0.50 27.66
CA TYR A 27 13.29 -1.02 26.64
C TYR A 27 11.92 -1.48 27.16
N GLU A 28 11.69 -1.46 28.46
CA GLU A 28 10.40 -1.84 29.03
C GLU A 28 9.38 -0.72 28.88
N VAL A 29 8.31 -1.02 28.14
CA VAL A 29 7.07 -0.26 28.24
C VAL A 29 6.34 -0.77 29.48
N PHE A 30 6.49 -0.02 30.57
CA PHE A 30 5.85 -0.37 31.84
C PHE A 30 4.33 -0.15 31.77
N ASP A 31 3.59 -1.01 32.47
CA ASP A 31 2.17 -0.78 32.81
C ASP A 31 1.22 -0.88 31.60
N ILE A 32 1.50 -1.82 30.70
CA ILE A 32 0.59 -2.24 29.63
C ILE A 32 -0.19 -3.46 30.10
N ASP A 33 -1.51 -3.37 30.05
CA ASP A 33 -2.39 -4.54 30.18
C ASP A 33 -2.29 -5.44 28.92
N ASN A 34 -2.43 -6.76 29.11
CA ASN A 34 -2.37 -7.73 28.02
C ASN A 34 -3.40 -7.47 26.92
N GLN A 35 -4.58 -6.93 27.24
CA GLN A 35 -5.58 -6.55 26.24
C GLN A 35 -5.09 -5.38 25.40
N LEU A 36 -4.61 -4.28 26.01
CA LEU A 36 -4.00 -3.17 25.26
C LEU A 36 -2.84 -3.63 24.36
N LYS A 37 -2.01 -4.57 24.84
CA LYS A 37 -0.93 -5.15 24.04
C LYS A 37 -1.45 -5.88 22.79
N ASN A 38 -2.52 -6.66 22.94
CA ASN A 38 -3.14 -7.39 21.82
C ASN A 38 -3.81 -6.41 20.84
N ASP A 39 -4.53 -5.41 21.35
CA ASP A 39 -5.19 -4.38 20.54
C ASP A 39 -4.15 -3.60 19.69
N MET A 40 -2.99 -3.26 20.28
CA MET A 40 -1.89 -2.62 19.56
C MET A 40 -1.31 -3.52 18.46
N PHE A 41 -1.17 -4.83 18.74
CA PHE A 41 -0.66 -5.78 17.76
C PHE A 41 -1.62 -5.95 16.58
N GLU A 42 -2.92 -6.08 16.85
CA GLU A 42 -3.96 -6.16 15.83
C GLU A 42 -3.99 -4.90 14.96
N PHE A 43 -3.85 -3.71 15.56
CA PHE A 43 -3.77 -2.45 14.82
C PHE A 43 -2.58 -2.41 13.85
N VAL A 44 -1.39 -2.87 14.27
CA VAL A 44 -0.18 -2.89 13.43
C VAL A 44 -0.36 -3.87 12.26
N GLU A 45 -0.89 -5.06 12.51
CA GLU A 45 -1.13 -6.06 11.46
C GLU A 45 -2.21 -5.58 10.48
N ALA A 46 -3.31 -4.99 10.96
CA ALA A 46 -4.33 -4.40 10.12
C ALA A 46 -3.78 -3.26 9.25
N ASN A 47 -2.95 -2.38 9.81
CA ASN A 47 -2.31 -1.30 9.06
C ASN A 47 -1.33 -1.83 8.00
N LYS A 48 -0.59 -2.90 8.30
CA LYS A 48 0.31 -3.57 7.35
C LYS A 48 -0.48 -4.21 6.20
N ALA A 49 -1.60 -4.85 6.49
CA ALA A 49 -2.51 -5.42 5.48
C ALA A 49 -3.11 -4.33 4.58
N LEU A 50 -3.57 -3.22 5.16
CA LEU A 50 -4.06 -2.05 4.42
C LEU A 50 -3.00 -1.48 3.48
N TRP A 51 -1.74 -1.39 3.92
CA TRP A 51 -0.64 -0.91 3.08
C TRP A 51 -0.41 -1.80 1.85
N GLN A 52 -0.54 -3.12 2.02
CA GLN A 52 -0.42 -4.09 0.93
C GLN A 52 -1.58 -3.97 -0.07
N GLU A 53 -2.81 -3.76 0.42
CA GLU A 53 -3.98 -3.55 -0.43
C GLU A 53 -3.89 -2.24 -1.23
N GLN A 54 -3.45 -1.15 -0.59
CA GLN A 54 -3.25 0.14 -1.26
C GLN A 54 -2.17 0.06 -2.34
N ALA A 55 -1.07 -0.66 -2.08
CA ALA A 55 -0.04 -0.92 -3.09
C ALA A 55 -0.60 -1.70 -4.29
N SER A 56 -1.39 -2.76 -4.04
CA SER A 56 -2.01 -3.54 -5.11
C SER A 56 -3.05 -2.75 -5.91
N THR A 57 -3.80 -1.86 -5.27
CA THR A 57 -4.77 -0.96 -5.93
C THR A 57 -4.05 0.06 -6.82
N SER A 58 -2.96 0.66 -6.33
CA SER A 58 -2.12 1.57 -7.10
C SER A 58 -1.50 0.89 -8.33
N ILE A 59 -1.05 -0.37 -8.18
CA ILE A 59 -0.55 -1.20 -9.27
C ILE A 59 -1.67 -1.46 -10.31
N ILE A 60 -2.86 -1.89 -9.88
CA ILE A 60 -4.00 -2.14 -10.77
C ILE A 60 -4.38 -0.87 -11.56
N GLN A 61 -4.39 0.31 -10.92
CA GLN A 61 -4.68 1.58 -11.58
C GLN A 61 -3.66 1.91 -12.68
N SER A 62 -2.36 1.65 -12.46
CA SER A 62 -1.32 1.89 -13.47
C SER A 62 -1.42 0.97 -14.69
N HIS A 63 -1.93 -0.26 -14.53
CA HIS A 63 -2.09 -1.23 -15.61
C HIS A 63 -3.32 -1.01 -16.49
N SER A 64 -4.30 -0.21 -16.04
CA SER A 64 -5.43 0.22 -16.87
C SER A 64 -4.97 0.92 -18.16
N GLN A 65 -3.80 1.57 -18.14
CA GLN A 65 -3.31 2.33 -19.29
C GLN A 65 -2.62 1.43 -20.33
N ALA A 66 -1.91 0.38 -19.91
CA ALA A 66 -1.17 -0.50 -20.82
C ALA A 66 -2.08 -1.48 -21.60
N TYR A 67 -3.17 -1.97 -21.00
CA TYR A 67 -4.11 -2.86 -21.68
C TYR A 67 -4.84 -2.15 -22.83
N TYR A 68 -5.19 -0.87 -22.66
CA TYR A 68 -5.81 -0.08 -23.71
C TYR A 68 -4.85 0.19 -24.89
N THR A 69 -3.57 0.47 -24.61
CA THR A 69 -2.58 0.72 -25.67
C THR A 69 -2.22 -0.54 -26.46
N SER A 70 -2.12 -1.70 -25.78
CA SER A 70 -1.86 -2.99 -26.45
C SER A 70 -3.01 -3.40 -27.37
N ARG A 71 -4.26 -3.20 -26.94
CA ARG A 71 -5.43 -3.53 -27.76
C ARG A 71 -5.55 -2.63 -28.98
N SER A 72 -5.34 -1.31 -28.83
CA SER A 72 -5.31 -0.39 -29.98
C SER A 72 -4.21 -0.71 -30.98
N LEU A 73 -2.99 -1.05 -30.55
CA LEU A 73 -1.90 -1.40 -31.48
C LEU A 73 -2.19 -2.70 -32.26
N THR A 74 -2.79 -3.70 -31.60
CA THR A 74 -3.16 -4.97 -32.23
C THR A 74 -4.32 -4.79 -33.21
N GLU A 75 -5.31 -3.96 -32.86
CA GLU A 75 -6.44 -3.62 -33.73
C GLU A 75 -6.00 -2.74 -34.93
N ILE A 76 -4.97 -1.91 -34.80
CA ILE A 76 -4.39 -1.14 -35.91
C ILE A 76 -3.63 -2.07 -36.87
N LEU A 77 -2.75 -2.93 -36.36
CA LEU A 77 -1.98 -3.89 -37.17
C LEU A 77 -2.90 -4.88 -37.93
N ALA A 78 -3.94 -5.39 -37.27
CA ALA A 78 -4.91 -6.29 -37.89
C ALA A 78 -5.78 -5.61 -38.97
N LYS A 79 -5.86 -4.28 -38.98
CA LYS A 79 -6.62 -3.49 -39.95
C LYS A 79 -5.74 -3.02 -41.13
N GLU A 80 -4.45 -2.80 -40.87
CA GLU A 80 -3.45 -2.51 -41.90
C GLU A 80 -3.22 -3.72 -42.82
N ASP A 81 -3.30 -4.93 -42.27
CA ASP A 81 -3.27 -6.20 -43.02
C ASP A 81 -4.49 -6.43 -43.94
N SER A 82 -5.59 -5.66 -43.80
CA SER A 82 -6.80 -5.84 -44.61
C SER A 82 -7.07 -4.75 -45.66
N GLU A 83 -6.38 -3.60 -45.65
CA GLU A 83 -6.73 -2.46 -46.54
C GLU A 83 -5.56 -1.66 -47.16
N CYS A 84 -4.31 -2.13 -47.16
CA CYS A 84 -3.23 -1.45 -47.91
C CYS A 84 -2.59 -2.36 -48.97
N LEU A 85 -3.35 -2.66 -50.03
CA LEU A 85 -2.90 -3.45 -51.17
C LEU A 85 -3.15 -2.68 -52.48
N GLU A 86 -2.56 -1.49 -52.63
CA GLU A 86 -2.40 -0.86 -53.96
C GLU A 86 -1.41 0.32 -53.90
N CYS A 87 -0.12 0.05 -54.17
CA CYS A 87 0.79 1.03 -54.78
C CYS A 87 1.87 0.26 -55.55
N ILE A 88 1.62 0.13 -56.85
CA ILE A 88 2.49 -0.43 -57.89
C ILE A 88 3.79 0.39 -57.97
N ILE A 89 4.94 -0.29 -58.00
CA ILE A 89 6.15 0.28 -58.61
C ILE A 89 6.48 -0.62 -59.81
N GLU A 90 6.01 -0.18 -60.98
CA GLU A 90 6.42 -0.67 -62.30
C GLU A 90 7.86 -0.24 -62.58
N ASN A 91 8.61 -1.10 -63.26
CA ASN A 91 9.95 -0.83 -63.77
C ASN A 91 9.98 -1.15 -65.27
#